data_AF-A0A656XYC0-F1
#
_entry.id   AF-A0A656XYC0-F1
#
_cell.length_a   1.000
_cell.length_b   1.000
_cell.length_c   1.000
_cell.angle_alpha   90.00
_cell.angle_beta   90.00
_cell.angle_gamma   90.00
#
_symmetry.space_group_name_H-M   'P 1'
#
loop_
_entity.id
_entity.type
_entity.pdbx_description
1 polymer ?
#
loop_
_entity_poly.entity_id
_entity_poly.type
_entity_poly.pdbx_seq_one_letter_code
_entity_poly.pdbx_strand_id
1 'polypeptide(L)'
;MPTPTRPRLARAGAPVIAALLALGLSACSDADIDDAAQQAKDAASEARSAIDDLKAQVDDAKAEADAAQQKIEDVKEQLGSLDESARAQADTAVADAQTAVQEAQTALEQAQAEGAAASQQALTDAQAQVADAQAELEAAKANAAGSAADSLDQLAQQLTTLGDKLETAAGS
;
A
#
# COMPACT_ATOMS: atom_id res chain seq x y z
N MET A 1 -24.05 45.19 -20.41
CA MET A 1 -24.23 45.00 -18.94
C MET A 1 -23.09 44.15 -18.44
N PRO A 2 -22.17 44.70 -17.62
CA PRO A 2 -21.06 43.97 -17.03
C PRO A 2 -21.41 43.54 -15.59
N THR A 3 -21.21 42.26 -15.26
CA THR A 3 -21.41 41.67 -13.92
C THR A 3 -20.61 40.37 -13.82
N PRO A 4 -20.17 39.93 -12.62
CA PRO A 4 -18.92 40.40 -12.04
C PRO A 4 -17.89 39.27 -11.86
N THR A 5 -16.65 39.73 -11.68
CA THR A 5 -15.44 39.05 -11.23
C THR A 5 -15.68 38.16 -10.01
N ARG A 6 -15.37 36.86 -10.14
CA ARG A 6 -15.27 35.94 -8.99
C ARG A 6 -13.82 35.95 -8.46
N PRO A 7 -13.60 36.11 -7.14
CA PRO A 7 -12.27 36.00 -6.57
C PRO A 7 -11.83 34.54 -6.55
N ARG A 8 -10.65 34.26 -7.10
CA ARG A 8 -9.94 32.99 -6.91
C ARG A 8 -9.40 32.98 -5.47
N LEU A 9 -9.99 32.15 -4.62
CA LEU A 9 -9.37 31.76 -3.36
C LEU A 9 -8.18 30.88 -3.71
N ALA A 10 -6.98 31.45 -3.59
CA ALA A 10 -5.74 30.71 -3.63
C ALA A 10 -5.74 29.69 -2.49
N ARG A 11 -5.61 28.41 -2.83
CA ARG A 11 -5.23 27.35 -1.89
C ARG A 11 -3.87 27.74 -1.30
N ALA A 12 -3.87 28.25 -0.07
CA ALA A 12 -2.70 28.32 0.76
C ALA A 12 -2.45 26.91 1.32
N GLY A 13 -1.56 26.16 0.66
CA GLY A 13 -0.98 24.93 1.15
C GLY A 13 0.51 25.03 0.93
N ALA A 14 1.19 25.72 1.84
CA ALA A 14 2.65 25.77 1.89
C ALA A 14 3.09 25.01 3.15
N PRO A 15 4.00 24.02 3.05
CA PRO A 15 4.68 23.51 4.23
C PRO A 15 5.60 24.62 4.75
N VAL A 16 5.21 25.23 5.87
CA VAL A 16 6.07 26.17 6.60
C VAL A 16 7.08 25.33 7.38
N ILE A 17 8.16 24.91 6.71
CA ILE A 17 9.45 24.65 7.36
C ILE A 17 10.45 25.62 6.72
N ALA A 18 10.20 26.91 6.96
CA ALA A 18 11.15 27.97 6.67
C ALA A 18 11.92 28.25 7.95
N ALA A 19 13.21 27.92 7.92
CA ALA A 19 14.19 28.14 8.96
C ALA A 19 14.07 29.54 9.60
N LEU A 20 13.67 29.59 10.87
CA LEU A 20 13.80 30.75 11.73
C LEU A 20 15.21 30.78 12.35
N LEU A 21 16.24 31.05 11.53
CA LEU A 21 17.62 31.23 11.99
C LEU A 21 18.10 32.69 11.90
N ALA A 22 17.23 33.68 12.15
CA ALA A 22 17.61 35.08 11.97
C ALA A 22 17.16 36.11 13.02
N LEU A 23 16.67 35.73 14.21
CA LEU A 23 16.32 36.72 15.24
C LEU A 23 16.67 36.23 16.65
N GLY A 24 17.66 36.87 17.29
CA GLY A 24 17.88 36.82 18.74
C GLY A 24 19.20 36.24 19.24
N LEU A 25 20.35 36.78 18.82
CA LEU A 25 21.66 36.46 19.41
C LEU A 25 21.87 37.16 20.77
N SER A 26 20.95 36.99 21.71
CA SER A 26 21.10 37.48 23.08
C SER A 26 20.38 36.53 24.04
N ALA A 27 21.17 35.66 24.68
CA ALA A 27 20.78 34.72 25.75
C ALA A 27 19.84 33.57 25.35
N CYS A 28 20.29 32.64 24.50
CA CYS A 28 20.00 31.23 24.80
C CYS A 28 20.95 30.85 25.94
N SER A 29 20.40 30.41 27.05
CA SER A 29 21.21 29.78 28.10
C SER A 29 21.76 28.45 27.57
N ASP A 30 22.89 27.97 28.10
CA ASP A 30 23.39 26.61 27.78
C ASP A 30 22.29 25.54 27.94
N ALA A 31 21.34 25.76 28.86
CA ALA A 31 20.19 24.90 29.06
C ALA A 31 19.24 24.85 27.83
N ASP A 32 19.02 25.96 27.13
CA ASP A 32 18.15 25.99 25.94
C ASP A 32 18.81 25.26 24.75
N ILE A 33 20.15 25.31 24.68
CA ILE A 33 20.93 24.60 23.66
C ILE A 33 20.94 23.09 23.94
N ASP A 34 21.11 22.69 25.21
CA ASP A 34 21.03 21.30 25.62
C ASP A 34 19.64 20.71 25.39
N ASP A 35 18.57 21.45 25.70
CA ASP A 35 17.18 21.01 25.51
C ASP A 35 16.85 20.85 24.01
N ALA A 36 17.26 21.81 23.17
CA ALA A 36 17.14 21.70 21.72
C ALA A 36 17.95 20.52 21.15
N ALA A 37 19.14 20.26 21.68
CA ALA A 37 19.98 19.13 21.28
C ALA A 37 19.38 17.78 21.71
N GLN A 38 18.73 17.69 22.87
CA GLN A 38 17.98 16.50 23.28
C GLN A 38 16.76 16.28 22.39
N GLN A 39 15.94 17.31 22.15
CA GLN A 39 14.77 17.22 21.27
C GLN A 39 15.15 16.76 19.86
N ALA A 40 16.27 17.26 19.32
CA ALA A 40 16.76 16.81 18.01
C ALA A 40 17.20 15.33 18.01
N LYS A 41 17.77 14.83 19.11
CA LYS A 41 18.13 13.40 19.25
C LYS A 41 16.90 12.52 19.40
N ASP A 42 15.91 12.97 20.17
CA ASP A 42 14.65 12.25 20.36
C ASP A 42 13.91 12.14 19.03
N ALA A 43 13.74 13.26 18.32
CA ALA A 43 13.14 13.28 16.99
C ALA A 43 13.91 12.41 15.98
N ALA A 44 15.25 12.41 16.02
CA ALA A 44 16.04 11.52 15.16
C ALA A 44 15.88 10.03 15.52
N SER A 45 15.65 9.71 16.79
CA SER A 45 15.43 8.33 17.25
C SER A 45 14.02 7.84 16.91
N GLU A 46 13.02 8.70 17.05
CA GLU A 46 11.65 8.45 16.60
C GLU A 46 11.60 8.23 15.09
N ALA A 47 12.27 9.09 14.31
CA ALA A 47 12.35 8.95 12.86
C ALA A 47 13.01 7.63 12.43
N ARG A 48 14.06 7.18 13.13
CA ARG A 48 14.67 5.87 12.86
C ARG A 48 13.72 4.72 13.16
N SER A 49 13.03 4.79 14.30
CA SER A 49 12.07 3.75 14.69
C SER A 49 10.94 3.64 13.66
N ALA A 50 10.41 4.77 13.19
CA ALA A 50 9.39 4.79 12.14
C ALA A 50 9.88 4.17 10.81
N ILE A 51 11.14 4.40 10.43
CA ILE A 51 11.73 3.79 9.23
C ILE A 51 11.88 2.27 9.40
N ASP A 52 12.33 1.80 10.57
CA ASP A 52 12.47 0.38 10.87
C ASP A 52 11.10 -0.32 10.86
N ASP A 53 10.07 0.31 11.45
CA ASP A 53 8.69 -0.18 11.44
C ASP A 53 8.13 -0.24 10.00
N LEU A 54 8.33 0.81 9.20
CA LEU A 54 7.92 0.81 7.80
C LEU A 54 8.60 -0.33 7.03
N LYS A 55 9.90 -0.55 7.25
CA LYS A 55 10.63 -1.62 6.60
C LYS A 55 10.05 -2.99 6.97
N ALA A 56 9.73 -3.21 8.24
CA ALA A 56 9.12 -4.45 8.70
C ALA A 56 7.76 -4.69 8.03
N GLN A 57 6.92 -3.65 7.91
CA GLN A 57 5.62 -3.76 7.23
C GLN A 57 5.76 -4.08 5.73
N VAL A 58 6.72 -3.46 5.03
CA VAL A 58 6.99 -3.76 3.62
C VAL A 58 7.47 -5.21 3.45
N ASP A 59 8.35 -5.67 4.34
CA ASP A 59 8.85 -7.05 4.31
C ASP A 59 7.70 -8.06 4.61
N ASP A 60 6.79 -7.74 5.54
CA ASP A 60 5.59 -8.55 5.84
C ASP A 60 4.57 -8.57 4.69
N ALA A 61 4.39 -7.46 3.98
CA ALA A 61 3.55 -7.36 2.79
C ALA A 61 4.13 -8.18 1.63
N LYS A 62 5.46 -8.17 1.47
CA LYS A 62 6.13 -8.97 0.45
C LYS A 62 5.97 -10.47 0.70
N ALA A 63 6.13 -10.90 1.96
CA ALA A 63 5.88 -12.29 2.34
C ALA A 63 4.44 -12.73 2.04
N GLU A 64 3.46 -11.83 2.21
CA GLU A 64 2.06 -12.10 1.87
C GLU A 64 1.83 -12.22 0.37
N ALA A 65 2.47 -11.34 -0.41
CA ALA A 65 2.39 -11.37 -1.87
C ALA A 65 2.98 -12.68 -2.42
N ASP A 66 4.10 -13.14 -1.86
CA ASP A 66 4.71 -14.42 -2.21
C ASP A 66 3.79 -15.61 -1.85
N ALA A 67 3.12 -15.56 -0.69
CA ALA A 67 2.15 -16.56 -0.30
C ALA A 67 0.90 -16.55 -1.23
N ALA A 68 0.43 -15.36 -1.62
CA ALA A 68 -0.64 -15.22 -2.61
C ALA A 68 -0.25 -15.81 -3.97
N GLN A 69 0.98 -15.57 -4.42
CA GLN A 69 1.50 -16.13 -5.67
C GLN A 69 1.54 -17.67 -5.63
N GLN A 70 2.00 -18.27 -4.53
CA GLN A 70 1.96 -19.74 -4.35
C GLN A 70 0.52 -20.25 -4.38
N LYS A 71 -0.40 -19.53 -3.72
CA LYS A 71 -1.81 -19.92 -3.68
C LYS A 71 -2.47 -19.88 -5.06
N ILE A 72 -2.09 -18.91 -5.90
CA ILE A 72 -2.55 -18.81 -7.29
C ILE A 72 -2.14 -20.05 -8.08
N GLU A 73 -0.91 -20.53 -7.90
CA GLU A 73 -0.42 -21.74 -8.57
C GLU A 73 -1.22 -22.97 -8.13
N ASP A 74 -1.47 -23.13 -6.83
CA ASP A 74 -2.32 -24.19 -6.28
C ASP A 74 -3.75 -24.16 -6.86
N VAL A 75 -4.35 -22.97 -6.96
CA VAL A 75 -5.71 -22.79 -7.48
C VAL A 75 -5.76 -23.21 -8.95
N LYS A 76 -4.79 -22.80 -9.77
CA LYS A 76 -4.74 -23.15 -11.21
C LYS A 76 -4.76 -24.66 -11.44
N GLU A 77 -4.09 -25.43 -10.57
CA GLU A 77 -4.11 -26.89 -10.65
C GLU A 77 -5.49 -27.48 -10.35
N GLN A 78 -6.28 -26.81 -9.51
CA GLN A 78 -7.60 -27.27 -9.06
C GLN A 78 -8.78 -26.84 -9.94
N LEU A 79 -8.58 -25.91 -10.88
CA LEU A 79 -9.64 -25.48 -11.81
C LEU A 79 -10.03 -26.56 -12.84
N GLY A 80 -9.28 -27.66 -12.93
CA GLY A 80 -9.51 -28.73 -13.90
C GLY A 80 -10.86 -29.43 -13.80
N SER A 81 -11.58 -29.31 -12.68
CA SER A 81 -12.89 -29.94 -12.46
C SER A 81 -14.10 -29.06 -12.81
N LEU A 82 -13.88 -27.82 -13.25
CA LEU A 82 -14.95 -26.89 -13.63
C LEU A 82 -15.43 -27.14 -15.07
N ASP A 83 -16.72 -26.88 -15.30
CA ASP A 83 -17.27 -26.79 -16.65
C ASP A 83 -16.62 -25.63 -17.43
N GLU A 84 -16.60 -25.70 -18.76
CA GLU A 84 -15.82 -24.81 -19.63
C GLU A 84 -16.08 -23.32 -19.42
N SER A 85 -17.35 -22.93 -19.20
CA SER A 85 -17.72 -21.53 -18.94
C SER A 85 -17.26 -21.05 -17.55
N ALA A 86 -17.41 -21.87 -16.51
CA ALA A 86 -16.98 -21.53 -15.16
C ALA A 86 -15.44 -21.50 -15.07
N ARG A 87 -14.79 -22.42 -15.79
CA ARG A 87 -13.34 -22.46 -15.93
C ARG A 87 -12.79 -21.21 -16.60
N ALA A 88 -13.37 -20.76 -17.71
CA ALA A 88 -12.91 -19.56 -18.40
C ALA A 88 -12.98 -18.31 -17.50
N GLN A 89 -14.06 -18.18 -16.72
CA GLN A 89 -14.21 -17.08 -15.76
C GLN A 89 -13.20 -17.19 -14.60
N ALA A 90 -13.02 -18.39 -14.04
CA ALA A 90 -12.03 -18.63 -12.99
C ALA A 90 -10.59 -18.40 -13.47
N ASP A 91 -10.25 -18.83 -14.68
CA ASP A 91 -8.94 -18.59 -15.30
C ASP A 91 -8.67 -17.09 -15.46
N THR A 92 -9.70 -16.31 -15.81
CA THR A 92 -9.61 -14.84 -15.91
C THR A 92 -9.36 -14.22 -14.54
N ALA A 93 -10.21 -14.53 -13.55
CA ALA A 93 -10.07 -14.00 -12.20
C ALA A 93 -8.72 -14.35 -11.55
N VAL A 94 -8.22 -15.57 -11.80
CA VAL A 94 -6.91 -16.01 -11.30
C VAL A 94 -5.76 -15.33 -12.03
N ALA A 95 -5.90 -15.01 -13.32
CA ALA A 95 -4.92 -14.22 -14.06
C ALA A 95 -4.89 -12.75 -13.59
N ASP A 96 -6.05 -12.17 -13.28
CA ASP A 96 -6.16 -10.82 -12.72
C ASP A 96 -5.53 -10.77 -11.32
N ALA A 97 -5.81 -11.76 -10.47
CA ALA A 97 -5.14 -11.93 -9.18
C ALA A 97 -3.62 -12.02 -9.33
N GLN A 98 -3.12 -12.79 -10.30
CA GLN A 98 -1.68 -12.90 -10.55
C GLN A 98 -1.07 -11.56 -10.99
N THR A 99 -1.79 -10.78 -11.77
CA THR A 99 -1.33 -9.46 -12.20
C THR A 99 -1.28 -8.51 -11.00
N ALA A 100 -2.34 -8.46 -10.20
CA ALA A 100 -2.41 -7.63 -9.00
C ALA A 100 -1.29 -7.96 -7.99
N VAL A 101 -0.99 -9.24 -7.78
CA VAL A 101 0.11 -9.67 -6.89
C VAL A 101 1.48 -9.21 -7.42
N GLN A 102 1.74 -9.32 -8.72
CA GLN A 102 3.00 -8.86 -9.32
C GLN A 102 3.17 -7.34 -9.23
N GLU A 103 2.10 -6.58 -9.45
CA GLU A 103 2.09 -5.13 -9.31
C GLU A 103 2.29 -4.72 -7.85
N ALA A 104 1.67 -5.43 -6.89
CA ALA A 104 1.93 -5.26 -5.47
C ALA A 104 3.39 -5.52 -5.09
N GLN A 105 4.00 -6.61 -5.58
CA GLN A 105 5.43 -6.88 -5.38
C GLN A 105 6.30 -5.74 -5.93
N THR A 106 5.99 -5.26 -7.13
CA THR A 106 6.70 -4.14 -7.77
C THR A 106 6.59 -2.86 -6.95
N ALA A 107 5.38 -2.52 -6.47
CA ALA A 107 5.14 -1.36 -5.64
C ALA A 107 5.88 -1.44 -4.29
N LEU A 108 5.91 -2.62 -3.67
CA LEU A 108 6.65 -2.87 -2.43
C LEU A 108 8.17 -2.76 -2.62
N GLU A 109 8.70 -3.24 -3.74
CA GLU A 109 10.12 -3.09 -4.08
C GLU A 109 10.49 -1.62 -4.31
N GLN A 110 9.63 -0.86 -4.99
CA GLN A 110 9.79 0.59 -5.12
C GLN A 110 9.76 1.27 -3.74
N ALA A 111 8.79 0.94 -2.89
CA ALA A 111 8.68 1.50 -1.54
C ALA A 111 9.91 1.20 -0.68
N GLN A 112 10.52 0.02 -0.86
CA GLN A 112 11.77 -0.34 -0.18
C GLN A 112 12.98 0.44 -0.71
N ALA A 113 13.04 0.70 -2.02
CA ALA A 113 14.16 1.38 -2.66
C ALA A 113 14.11 2.91 -2.52
N GLU A 114 12.91 3.49 -2.63
CA GLU A 114 12.68 4.94 -2.74
C GLU A 114 12.03 5.53 -1.47
N GLY A 115 11.49 4.68 -0.60
CA GLY A 115 10.72 5.05 0.58
C GLY A 115 9.22 5.19 0.28
N ALA A 116 8.37 4.86 1.25
CA ALA A 116 6.91 4.81 1.09
C ALA A 116 6.30 6.13 0.59
N ALA A 117 6.85 7.28 0.98
CA ALA A 117 6.37 8.59 0.52
C ALA A 117 6.54 8.80 -0.99
N ALA A 118 7.63 8.28 -1.59
CA ALA A 118 7.86 8.38 -3.03
C ALA A 118 7.02 7.36 -3.81
N SER A 119 6.71 6.20 -3.19
CA SER A 119 6.01 5.08 -3.83
C SER A 119 4.53 4.97 -3.45
N GLN A 120 3.98 5.97 -2.75
CA GLN A 120 2.60 5.98 -2.24
C GLN A 120 1.55 5.73 -3.33
N GLN A 121 1.76 6.33 -4.51
CA GLN A 121 0.86 6.13 -5.65
C GLN A 121 0.89 4.68 -6.12
N ALA A 122 2.08 4.08 -6.25
CA ALA A 122 2.22 2.69 -6.67
C ALA A 122 1.57 1.72 -5.68
N LEU A 123 1.73 1.96 -4.38
CA LEU A 123 1.07 1.15 -3.34
C LEU A 123 -0.46 1.29 -3.38
N THR A 124 -0.96 2.50 -3.60
CA THR A 124 -2.41 2.75 -3.73
C THR A 124 -2.98 2.08 -4.98
N ASP A 125 -2.28 2.17 -6.11
CA ASP A 125 -2.69 1.55 -7.37
C ASP A 125 -2.68 0.01 -7.24
N ALA A 126 -1.65 -0.56 -6.60
CA ALA A 126 -1.60 -1.98 -6.29
C ALA A 126 -2.73 -2.43 -5.36
N GLN A 127 -3.06 -1.65 -4.32
CA GLN A 127 -4.18 -1.93 -3.43
C GLN A 127 -5.50 -1.97 -4.20
N ALA A 128 -5.73 -1.02 -5.11
CA ALA A 128 -6.93 -0.99 -5.95
C ALA A 128 -7.01 -2.22 -6.87
N GLN A 129 -5.90 -2.63 -7.48
CA GLN A 129 -5.85 -3.83 -8.31
C GLN A 129 -6.10 -5.12 -7.51
N VAL A 130 -5.59 -5.21 -6.29
CA VAL A 130 -5.85 -6.34 -5.39
C VAL A 130 -7.34 -6.41 -5.03
N ALA A 131 -7.98 -5.27 -4.77
CA ALA A 131 -9.41 -5.20 -4.50
C ALA A 131 -10.26 -5.58 -5.73
N ASP A 132 -9.87 -5.13 -6.92
CA ASP A 132 -10.55 -5.51 -8.17
C ASP A 132 -10.42 -7.02 -8.43
N ALA A 133 -9.22 -7.58 -8.28
CA ALA A 133 -8.99 -9.01 -8.42
C ALA A 133 -9.78 -9.84 -7.39
N GLN A 134 -9.92 -9.35 -6.16
CA GLN A 134 -10.78 -9.97 -5.15
C GLN A 134 -12.24 -10.00 -5.63
N ALA A 135 -12.75 -8.90 -6.19
CA ALA A 135 -14.13 -8.85 -6.70
C ALA A 135 -14.35 -9.86 -7.85
N GLU A 136 -13.37 -10.00 -8.75
CA GLU A 136 -13.43 -10.98 -9.84
C GLU A 136 -13.38 -12.42 -9.32
N LEU A 137 -12.57 -12.71 -8.29
CA LEU A 137 -12.55 -14.02 -7.65
C LEU A 137 -13.87 -14.36 -6.95
N GLU A 138 -14.50 -13.40 -6.29
CA GLU A 138 -15.83 -13.57 -5.69
C GLU A 138 -16.89 -13.86 -6.76
N ALA A 139 -16.83 -13.17 -7.90
CA ALA A 139 -17.70 -13.43 -9.04
C ALA A 139 -17.46 -14.82 -9.64
N ALA A 140 -16.20 -15.23 -9.81
CA ALA A 140 -15.83 -16.57 -10.28
C ALA A 140 -16.29 -17.66 -9.31
N LYS A 141 -16.12 -17.44 -8.00
CA LYS A 141 -16.56 -18.34 -6.93
C LYS A 141 -18.07 -18.58 -6.99
N ALA A 142 -18.87 -17.55 -7.25
CA ALA A 142 -20.32 -17.67 -7.39
C ALA A 142 -20.75 -18.62 -8.54
N ASN A 143 -19.86 -18.84 -9.52
CA ASN A 143 -20.07 -19.75 -10.65
C ASN A 143 -19.32 -21.09 -10.50
N ALA A 144 -18.55 -21.25 -9.43
CA ALA A 144 -17.83 -22.47 -9.10
C ALA A 144 -18.59 -23.29 -8.04
N ALA A 145 -18.25 -24.57 -7.93
CA ALA A 145 -18.76 -25.44 -6.87
C ALA A 145 -17.68 -26.41 -6.37
N GLY A 146 -17.88 -26.91 -5.15
CA GLY A 146 -16.97 -27.86 -4.51
C GLY A 146 -15.58 -27.27 -4.27
N SER A 147 -14.55 -28.09 -4.43
CA SER A 147 -13.16 -27.73 -4.11
C SER A 147 -12.63 -26.52 -4.90
N ALA A 148 -13.13 -26.29 -6.11
CA ALA A 148 -12.75 -25.12 -6.89
C ALA A 148 -13.27 -23.82 -6.26
N ALA A 149 -14.51 -23.82 -5.73
CA ALA A 149 -15.06 -22.67 -5.01
C ALA A 149 -14.30 -22.41 -3.70
N ASP A 150 -13.96 -23.48 -2.96
CA ASP A 150 -13.19 -23.37 -1.72
C ASP A 150 -11.78 -22.78 -1.97
N SER A 151 -11.13 -23.17 -3.05
CA SER A 151 -9.79 -22.67 -3.39
C SER A 151 -9.81 -21.23 -3.89
N LEU A 152 -10.83 -20.83 -4.67
CA LEU A 152 -11.05 -19.44 -5.04
C LEU A 152 -11.33 -18.56 -3.81
N ASP A 153 -12.12 -19.06 -2.85
CA ASP A 153 -12.40 -18.37 -1.59
C ASP A 153 -11.12 -18.14 -0.77
N GLN A 154 -10.29 -19.17 -0.63
CA GLN A 154 -9.01 -19.06 0.07
C GLN A 154 -8.06 -18.06 -0.60
N LEU A 155 -8.04 -18.02 -1.94
CA LEU A 155 -7.25 -17.02 -2.66
C LEU A 155 -7.79 -15.60 -2.45
N ALA A 156 -9.11 -15.42 -2.47
CA ALA A 156 -9.73 -14.12 -2.15
C ALA A 156 -9.35 -13.64 -0.74
N GLN A 157 -9.39 -14.52 0.27
CA GLN A 157 -8.96 -14.20 1.64
C GLN A 157 -7.47 -13.82 1.72
N GLN A 158 -6.63 -14.52 0.95
CA GLN A 158 -5.20 -14.23 0.85
C GLN A 158 -4.96 -12.85 0.22
N LEU A 159 -5.71 -12.49 -0.82
CA LEU A 159 -5.67 -11.15 -1.42
C LEU A 159 -6.19 -10.07 -0.48
N THR A 160 -7.23 -10.33 0.31
CA THR A 160 -7.68 -9.40 1.36
C THR A 160 -6.55 -9.10 2.35
N THR A 161 -5.86 -10.14 2.81
CA THR A 161 -4.73 -9.98 3.74
C THR A 161 -3.59 -9.17 3.10
N LEU A 162 -3.29 -9.42 1.82
CA LEU A 162 -2.33 -8.62 1.07
C LEU A 162 -2.77 -7.16 0.94
N GLY A 163 -4.04 -6.90 0.63
CA GLY A 163 -4.62 -5.57 0.53
C GLY A 163 -4.50 -4.77 1.83
N ASP A 164 -4.81 -5.40 2.97
CA ASP A 164 -4.68 -4.78 4.30
C ASP A 164 -3.22 -4.41 4.62
N LYS A 165 -2.27 -5.28 4.23
CA LYS A 165 -0.84 -5.02 4.40
C LYS A 165 -0.34 -3.91 3.48
N LEU A 166 -0.82 -3.84 2.23
CA LEU A 166 -0.51 -2.75 1.31
C LEU A 166 -1.04 -1.40 1.82
N GLU A 167 -2.25 -1.37 2.38
CA GLU A 167 -2.83 -0.17 3.00
C GLU A 167 -1.97 0.31 4.17
N THR A 168 -1.55 -0.62 5.03
CA THR A 168 -0.69 -0.32 6.18
C THR A 168 0.67 0.24 5.72
N ALA A 169 1.28 -0.37 4.69
CA ALA A 169 2.53 0.10 4.10
C ALA A 169 2.40 1.46 3.37
N ALA A 170 1.23 1.78 2.82
CA ALA A 170 0.96 3.04 2.13
C ALA A 170 0.66 4.20 3.11
N GLY A 171 0.06 3.89 4.26
CA GLY A 171 -0.33 4.86 5.28
C GLY A 171 0.74 5.21 6.32
N SER A 172 1.92 4.57 6.24
CA SER A 172 3.04 4.73 7.17
C SER A 172 4.05 5.81 6.76
#